data_AF-A0A084E2D4-F1
#
_entry.id   AF-A0A084E2D4-F1
#
_cell.length_a   1.000
_cell.length_b   1.000
_cell.length_c   1.000
_cell.angle_alpha   90.00
_cell.angle_beta   90.00
_cell.angle_gamma   90.00
#
_symmetry.space_group_name_H-M   'P 1'
#
loop_
_entity.id
_entity.type
_entity.pdbx_description
1 polymer ?
#
loop_
_entity_poly.entity_id
_entity_poly.type
_entity_poly.pdbx_seq_one_letter_code
_entity_poly.pdbx_strand_id
1 'polypeptide(L)'
;MDSGFATIEQRFVEIIENFPARPVGWMLRLFILPFGQRRHGPTDRTIRQCAQIILEPCPARERLIDNVFIGGPEEPVARLTEAFRLMVDTQPIHDRLRKARIKDWAKARERGLLSSAELAQLEEADRAVADVIAVDDFAPEDLRRNSAASDLAQAAE
;
A
#
# COMPACT_ATOMS: atom_id res chain seq x y z
N MET A 1 29.90 3.98 -6.65
CA MET A 1 30.34 4.41 -5.30
C MET A 1 29.48 5.57 -4.79
N ASP A 2 29.12 6.54 -5.65
CA ASP A 2 28.32 7.72 -5.26
C ASP A 2 26.91 7.43 -4.69
N SER A 3 26.26 6.34 -5.10
CA SER A 3 24.94 5.94 -4.58
C SER A 3 24.98 5.46 -3.13
N GLY A 4 26.09 4.85 -2.70
CA GLY A 4 26.26 4.33 -1.33
C GLY A 4 26.33 5.46 -0.31
N PHE A 5 27.16 6.48 -0.58
CA PHE A 5 27.27 7.65 0.29
C PHE A 5 25.95 8.43 0.38
N ALA A 6 25.23 8.59 -0.74
CA ALA A 6 23.92 9.24 -0.74
C ALA A 6 22.89 8.47 0.12
N THR A 7 22.91 7.14 0.07
CA THR A 7 22.03 6.30 0.90
C THR A 7 22.36 6.45 2.39
N ILE A 8 23.64 6.42 2.75
CA ILE A 8 24.09 6.60 4.14
C ILE A 8 23.67 7.98 4.68
N GLU A 9 23.93 9.03 3.90
CA GLU A 9 23.55 10.41 4.21
C GLU A 9 22.03 10.57 4.37
N GLN A 10 21.24 9.89 3.53
CA GLN A 10 19.79 9.84 3.65
C GLN A 10 19.33 9.17 4.95
N ARG A 11 19.88 8.01 5.30
CA ARG A 11 19.51 7.29 6.53
C ARG A 11 19.84 8.08 7.79
N PHE A 12 21.00 8.74 7.84
CA PHE A 12 21.34 9.59 8.99
C PHE A 12 20.34 10.74 9.18
N VAL A 13 19.90 11.37 8.10
CA VAL A 13 18.87 12.43 8.20
C VAL A 13 17.53 11.88 8.60
N GLU A 14 17.07 10.77 8.02
CA GLU A 14 15.81 10.14 8.42
C GLU A 14 15.78 9.85 9.93
N ILE A 15 16.90 9.36 10.49
CA ILE A 15 17.06 9.11 11.93
C ILE A 15 17.05 10.42 12.74
N ILE A 16 17.79 11.43 12.28
CA ILE A 16 17.93 12.73 12.98
C ILE A 16 16.61 13.50 13.00
N GLU A 17 15.89 13.53 11.87
CA GLU A 17 14.62 14.26 11.73
C GLU A 17 13.47 13.61 12.51
N ASN A 18 13.50 12.28 12.64
CA ASN A 18 12.51 11.50 13.37
C ASN A 18 12.95 11.15 14.81
N PHE A 19 14.07 11.70 15.29
CA PHE A 19 14.57 11.38 16.63
C PHE A 19 13.56 11.85 17.70
N PRO A 20 13.18 10.99 18.67
CA PRO A 20 12.12 11.29 19.64
C PRO A 20 12.45 12.50 20.52
N ALA A 21 13.74 12.71 20.83
CA ALA A 21 14.23 13.89 21.53
C ALA A 21 14.81 14.92 20.54
N ARG A 22 14.01 15.92 20.15
CA ARG A 22 14.40 16.97 19.19
C ARG A 22 15.75 17.64 19.48
N PRO A 23 16.11 17.99 20.75
CA PRO A 23 17.42 18.59 21.04
C PRO A 23 18.60 17.67 20.72
N VAL A 24 18.45 16.36 20.96
CA VAL A 24 19.48 15.36 20.64
C VAL A 24 19.62 15.23 19.13
N GLY A 25 18.51 15.27 18.39
CA GLY A 25 18.53 15.31 16.92
C GLY A 25 19.33 16.51 16.39
N TRP A 26 19.13 17.71 16.95
CA TRP A 26 19.92 18.88 16.55
C TRP A 26 21.41 18.74 16.84
N MET A 27 21.78 18.18 17.99
CA MET A 27 23.17 17.89 18.33
C MET A 27 23.79 16.89 17.34
N LEU A 28 23.10 15.79 17.06
CA LEU A 28 23.54 14.79 16.08
C LEU A 28 23.69 15.39 14.67
N ARG A 29 22.78 16.28 14.27
CA ARG A 29 22.88 17.02 13.01
C ARG A 29 24.17 17.83 12.94
N LEU A 30 24.53 18.53 14.01
CA LEU A 30 25.74 19.35 14.06
C LEU A 30 27.03 18.52 13.95
N PHE A 31 27.09 17.36 14.62
CA PHE A 31 28.30 16.53 14.64
C PHE A 31 28.46 15.62 13.43
N ILE A 32 27.37 15.05 12.91
CA ILE A 32 27.41 14.03 11.85
C ILE A 32 27.26 14.67 10.47
N LEU A 33 26.41 15.70 10.34
CA LEU A 33 26.10 16.38 9.08
C LEU A 33 26.21 17.91 9.24
N PRO A 34 27.40 18.45 9.57
CA PRO A 34 27.59 19.86 9.89
C PRO A 34 27.19 20.80 8.74
N PHE A 35 27.36 20.35 7.49
CA PHE A 35 26.98 21.09 6.29
C PHE A 35 25.63 20.64 5.70
N GLY A 36 24.90 19.77 6.42
CA GLY A 36 23.65 19.18 5.94
C GLY A 36 23.85 18.18 4.81
N GLN A 37 22.74 17.79 4.15
CA GLN A 37 22.80 16.88 3.01
C GLN A 37 23.16 17.60 1.73
N ARG A 38 23.96 16.97 0.88
CA ARG A 38 24.21 17.47 -0.48
C ARG A 38 23.05 17.27 -1.43
N ARG A 39 22.23 16.24 -1.22
CA ARG A 39 21.05 15.92 -2.03
C ARG A 39 19.86 15.71 -1.11
N HIS A 40 18.87 16.59 -1.22
CA HIS A 40 17.63 16.46 -0.46
C HIS A 40 16.65 15.58 -1.23
N GLY A 41 16.14 14.54 -0.58
CA GLY A 41 14.94 13.85 -1.00
C GLY A 41 13.67 14.66 -0.67
N PRO A 42 12.49 14.21 -1.12
CA PRO A 42 11.24 14.82 -0.69
C PRO A 42 11.05 14.64 0.82
N THR A 43 10.50 15.65 1.49
CA THR A 43 10.18 15.56 2.92
C THR A 43 9.03 14.59 3.17
N ASP A 44 8.94 14.00 4.37
CA ASP A 44 7.78 13.19 4.79
C ASP A 44 6.44 13.90 4.58
N ARG A 45 6.41 15.22 4.79
CA ARG A 45 5.22 16.04 4.52
C ARG A 45 4.84 15.97 3.04
N THR A 46 5.81 16.12 2.15
CA THR A 46 5.60 16.02 0.70
C THR A 46 5.15 14.62 0.32
N ILE A 47 5.80 13.59 0.84
CA ILE A 47 5.43 12.18 0.59
C ILE A 47 3.99 11.92 1.03
N ARG A 48 3.59 12.39 2.22
CA ARG A 48 2.22 12.26 2.73
C ARG A 48 1.20 12.96 1.84
N GLN A 49 1.52 14.14 1.33
CA GLN A 49 0.65 14.87 0.40
C GLN A 49 0.47 14.09 -0.92
N CYS A 50 1.56 13.53 -1.46
CA CYS A 50 1.50 12.68 -2.64
C CYS A 50 0.67 11.41 -2.39
N ALA A 51 0.86 10.75 -1.25
CA ALA A 51 0.09 9.57 -0.88
C ALA A 51 -1.41 9.88 -0.78
N GLN A 52 -1.78 11.03 -0.20
CA GLN A 52 -3.18 11.45 -0.13
C GLN A 52 -3.80 11.64 -1.51
N ILE A 53 -3.07 12.23 -2.46
CA ILE A 53 -3.54 12.39 -3.85
C ILE A 53 -3.84 11.03 -4.50
N ILE A 54 -3.04 10.00 -4.22
CA ILE A 54 -3.20 8.67 -4.82
C ILE A 54 -4.34 7.88 -4.14
N LEU A 55 -4.50 8.04 -2.83
CA LEU A 55 -5.45 7.29 -2.01
C LEU A 55 -6.87 7.88 -2.00
N GLU A 56 -7.06 9.10 -2.51
CA GLU A 56 -8.34 9.80 -2.49
C GLU A 56 -8.82 10.04 -3.94
N PRO A 57 -10.12 9.86 -4.24
CA PRO A 57 -10.66 10.20 -5.55
C PRO A 57 -10.49 11.70 -5.79
N CYS A 58 -9.62 12.05 -6.72
CA CYS A 58 -9.37 13.45 -7.06
C CYS A 58 -8.98 13.62 -8.53
N PRO A 59 -9.12 14.82 -9.11
CA PRO A 59 -8.79 15.07 -10.52
C PRO A 59 -7.34 14.77 -10.87
N ALA A 60 -6.42 14.92 -9.91
CA ALA A 60 -5.02 14.57 -10.11
C ALA A 60 -4.81 13.07 -10.28
N ARG A 61 -5.53 12.23 -9.51
CA ARG A 61 -5.53 10.77 -9.66
C ARG A 61 -6.14 10.34 -10.98
N GLU A 62 -7.28 10.93 -11.36
CA GLU A 62 -7.95 10.63 -12.63
C GLU A 62 -7.01 10.88 -13.82
N ARG A 63 -6.28 11.99 -13.82
CA ARG A 63 -5.25 12.28 -14.82
C ARG A 63 -4.11 11.27 -14.86
N LEU A 64 -3.77 10.65 -13.73
CA LEU A 64 -2.73 9.62 -13.68
C LEU A 64 -3.19 8.31 -14.33
N ILE A 65 -4.50 8.01 -14.27
CA ILE A 65 -5.07 6.77 -14.83
C ILE A 65 -5.74 6.95 -16.20
N ASP A 66 -5.80 8.17 -16.73
CA ASP A 66 -6.49 8.53 -17.99
C ASP A 66 -6.04 7.70 -19.21
N ASN A 67 -4.79 7.27 -19.24
CA ASN A 67 -4.23 6.45 -20.32
C ASN A 67 -4.06 4.98 -19.94
N VAL A 68 -4.68 4.54 -18.84
CA VAL A 68 -4.67 3.14 -18.40
C VAL A 68 -5.91 2.46 -18.98
N PHE A 69 -5.70 1.35 -19.68
CA PHE A 69 -6.82 0.51 -20.11
C PHE A 69 -7.44 -0.19 -18.89
N ILE A 70 -8.65 0.23 -18.51
CA ILE A 70 -9.41 -0.36 -17.40
C ILE A 70 -10.11 -1.65 -17.87
N GLY A 71 -10.63 -1.64 -19.09
CA GLY A 71 -11.34 -2.77 -19.68
C GLY A 71 -12.73 -3.03 -19.08
N GLY A 72 -13.22 -4.26 -19.25
CA GLY A 72 -14.52 -4.70 -18.72
C GLY A 72 -14.45 -5.13 -17.25
N PRO A 73 -15.59 -5.45 -16.61
CA PRO A 73 -15.66 -5.80 -15.19
C PRO A 73 -14.84 -7.04 -14.78
N GLU A 74 -14.51 -7.90 -15.74
CA GLU A 74 -13.66 -9.08 -15.50
C GLU A 74 -12.16 -8.75 -15.46
N GLU A 75 -11.76 -7.58 -15.95
CA GLU A 75 -10.36 -7.20 -16.02
C GLU A 75 -9.81 -6.80 -14.64
N PRO A 76 -8.56 -7.18 -14.29
CA PRO A 76 -7.99 -6.90 -12.97
C PRO A 76 -7.97 -5.42 -12.60
N VAL A 77 -7.74 -4.54 -13.59
CA VAL A 77 -7.70 -3.09 -13.39
C VAL A 77 -9.10 -2.53 -13.08
N ALA A 78 -10.15 -3.07 -13.73
CA ALA A 78 -11.53 -2.72 -13.42
C ALA A 78 -11.91 -3.15 -12.00
N ARG A 79 -11.58 -4.39 -11.61
CA ARG A 79 -11.80 -4.91 -10.25
C ARG A 79 -11.08 -4.08 -9.20
N LEU A 80 -9.82 -3.71 -9.44
CA LEU A 80 -9.04 -2.82 -8.57
C LEU A 80 -9.70 -1.45 -8.41
N THR A 81 -10.19 -0.87 -9.52
CA THR A 81 -10.83 0.45 -9.50
C THR A 81 -12.14 0.42 -8.72
N GLU A 82 -12.91 -0.65 -8.85
CA GLU A 82 -14.16 -0.83 -8.12
C GLU A 82 -13.92 -1.09 -6.63
N ALA A 83 -12.96 -1.96 -6.28
CA ALA A 83 -12.56 -2.17 -4.88
C ALA A 83 -12.07 -0.86 -4.23
N PHE A 84 -11.30 -0.04 -4.96
CA PHE A 84 -10.90 1.28 -4.49
C PHE A 84 -12.10 2.20 -4.21
N ARG A 85 -13.09 2.24 -5.11
CA ARG A 85 -14.31 3.04 -4.94
C ARG A 85 -15.09 2.61 -3.70
N LEU A 86 -15.36 1.30 -3.56
CA LEU A 86 -16.08 0.73 -2.41
C LEU A 86 -15.35 1.00 -1.08
N MET A 87 -14.02 0.90 -1.07
CA MET A 87 -13.22 1.20 0.11
C MET A 87 -13.31 2.68 0.51
N VAL A 88 -13.27 3.60 -0.47
CA VAL A 88 -13.44 5.04 -0.18
C VAL A 88 -14.84 5.34 0.35
N ASP A 89 -15.88 4.76 -0.27
CA ASP A 89 -17.27 4.97 0.13
C ASP A 89 -17.54 4.46 1.55
N THR A 90 -16.87 3.38 1.98
CA THR A 90 -16.99 2.79 3.31
C THR A 90 -16.05 3.41 4.35
N GLN A 91 -15.08 4.24 3.96
CA GLN A 91 -14.09 4.89 4.85
C GLN A 91 -14.73 5.60 6.06
N PRO A 92 -15.85 6.36 5.94
CA PRO A 92 -16.50 6.99 7.10
C PRO A 92 -17.01 5.97 8.13
N ILE A 93 -17.39 4.78 7.68
CA ILE A 93 -17.82 3.68 8.55
C ILE A 93 -16.62 3.11 9.31
N HIS A 94 -15.51 2.85 8.62
CA HIS A 94 -14.25 2.43 9.24
C HIS A 94 -13.75 3.42 10.29
N ASP A 95 -13.82 4.72 10.02
CA ASP A 95 -13.41 5.77 10.96
C ASP A 95 -14.28 5.78 12.22
N ARG A 96 -15.60 5.59 12.10
CA ARG A 96 -16.50 5.45 13.26
C ARG A 96 -16.16 4.22 14.09
N LEU A 97 -15.93 3.07 13.46
CA LEU A 97 -15.56 1.82 14.14
C LEU A 97 -14.20 1.94 14.85
N ARG A 98 -13.23 2.58 14.20
CA ARG A 98 -11.90 2.84 14.78
C ARG A 98 -11.99 3.75 15.99
N LYS A 99 -12.80 4.82 15.94
CA LYS A 99 -13.08 5.70 17.10
C LYS A 99 -13.73 4.93 18.24
N ALA A 100 -14.66 4.02 17.94
CA ALA A 100 -15.31 3.14 18.92
C ALA A 100 -14.41 1.99 19.42
N ARG A 101 -13.18 1.84 18.89
CA ARG A 101 -12.24 0.74 19.16
C ARG A 101 -12.84 -0.66 18.92
N ILE A 102 -13.70 -0.79 17.93
CA ILE A 102 -14.32 -2.06 17.55
C ILE A 102 -13.58 -2.62 16.34
N LYS A 103 -13.00 -3.81 16.51
CA LYS A 103 -12.30 -4.54 15.43
C LYS A 103 -13.22 -5.50 14.68
N ASP A 104 -14.31 -5.91 15.30
CA ASP A 104 -15.16 -7.01 14.86
C ASP A 104 -16.54 -6.46 14.49
N TRP A 105 -16.86 -6.48 13.19
CA TRP A 105 -18.05 -5.81 12.65
C TRP A 105 -19.34 -6.50 13.10
N ALA A 106 -19.31 -7.82 13.29
CA ALA A 106 -20.43 -8.57 13.83
C ALA A 106 -20.82 -8.04 15.23
N LYS A 107 -19.83 -7.74 16.07
CA LYS A 107 -20.05 -7.14 17.40
C LYS A 107 -20.46 -5.67 17.33
N ALA A 108 -20.11 -4.95 16.27
CA ALA A 108 -20.56 -3.58 16.07
C ALA A 108 -22.06 -3.50 15.77
N ARG A 109 -22.59 -4.46 14.99
CA ARG A 109 -24.04 -4.59 14.75
C ARG A 109 -24.81 -4.91 16.01
N GLU A 110 -24.33 -5.86 16.83
CA GLU A 110 -24.97 -6.21 18.11
C GLU A 110 -25.08 -5.02 19.07
N ARG A 111 -24.15 -4.06 18.97
CA ARG A 111 -24.13 -2.82 19.76
C ARG A 111 -24.96 -1.70 19.15
N GLY A 112 -25.66 -1.93 18.04
CA GLY A 112 -26.49 -0.94 17.35
C GLY A 112 -25.71 0.18 16.68
N LEU A 113 -24.40 0.00 16.45
CA LEU A 113 -23.53 1.03 15.87
C LEU A 113 -23.53 1.02 14.33
N LEU A 114 -24.05 -0.06 13.72
CA LEU A 114 -24.17 -0.24 12.28
C LEU A 114 -25.59 -0.69 11.93
N SER A 115 -26.14 -0.11 10.86
CA SER A 115 -27.32 -0.61 10.18
C SER A 115 -27.00 -1.86 9.34
N SER A 116 -28.02 -2.61 8.94
CA SER A 116 -27.87 -3.76 8.04
C SER A 116 -27.31 -3.35 6.67
N ALA A 117 -27.66 -2.16 6.19
CA ALA A 117 -27.15 -1.62 4.93
C ALA A 117 -25.65 -1.30 5.01
N GLU A 118 -25.22 -0.64 6.10
CA GLU A 118 -23.80 -0.33 6.32
C GLU A 118 -22.95 -1.59 6.48
N LEU A 119 -23.49 -2.64 7.12
CA LEU A 119 -22.82 -3.93 7.22
C LEU A 119 -22.62 -4.56 5.83
N ALA A 120 -23.68 -4.57 5.01
CA ALA A 120 -23.60 -5.12 3.65
C ALA A 120 -22.58 -4.37 2.78
N GLN A 121 -22.50 -3.04 2.90
CA GLN A 121 -21.50 -2.22 2.21
C GLN A 121 -20.06 -2.59 2.64
N LEU A 122 -19.83 -2.79 3.93
CA LEU A 122 -18.53 -3.23 4.44
C LEU A 122 -18.15 -4.62 3.92
N GLU A 123 -19.09 -5.56 3.95
CA GLU A 123 -18.87 -6.92 3.43
C GLU A 123 -18.61 -6.93 1.92
N GLU A 124 -19.28 -6.08 1.16
CA GLU A 124 -19.06 -5.90 -0.27
C GLU A 124 -17.68 -5.32 -0.56
N ALA A 125 -17.28 -4.27 0.17
CA ALA A 125 -15.95 -3.68 0.05
C ALA A 125 -14.84 -4.69 0.39
N ASP A 126 -14.97 -5.43 1.49
CA ASP A 126 -14.00 -6.45 1.88
C ASP A 126 -13.89 -7.57 0.86
N ARG A 127 -15.02 -8.01 0.29
CA ARG A 127 -15.03 -9.03 -0.77
C ARG A 127 -14.29 -8.53 -2.01
N ALA A 128 -14.60 -7.31 -2.47
CA ALA A 128 -13.94 -6.72 -3.63
C ALA A 128 -12.43 -6.55 -3.41
N VAL A 129 -12.01 -6.15 -2.21
CA VAL A 129 -10.59 -6.07 -1.85
C VAL A 129 -9.93 -7.45 -1.83
N ALA A 130 -10.59 -8.44 -1.24
CA ALA A 130 -10.08 -9.81 -1.21
C ALA A 130 -9.91 -10.39 -2.62
N ASP A 131 -10.87 -10.15 -3.52
CA ASP A 131 -10.82 -10.61 -4.91
C ASP A 131 -9.66 -9.98 -5.68
N VAL A 132 -9.27 -8.74 -5.36
CA VAL A 132 -8.12 -8.05 -5.96
C VAL A 132 -6.78 -8.53 -5.39
N ILE A 133 -6.75 -8.86 -4.09
CA ILE A 133 -5.54 -9.34 -3.40
C ILE A 133 -5.28 -10.81 -3.73
N ALA A 134 -6.31 -11.59 -4.04
CA ALA A 134 -6.20 -12.99 -4.39
C ALA A 134 -5.32 -13.14 -5.65
N VAL A 135 -4.05 -13.50 -5.42
CA VAL A 135 -3.14 -13.94 -6.47
C VAL A 135 -3.43 -15.42 -6.71
N ASP A 136 -3.27 -15.88 -7.96
CA ASP A 136 -3.30 -17.31 -8.28
C ASP A 136 -2.43 -18.09 -7.29
N ASP A 137 -3.09 -18.91 -6.47
CA ASP A 137 -2.42 -19.82 -5.56
C ASP A 137 -1.89 -20.97 -6.41
N PHE A 138 -0.61 -20.90 -6.77
CA PHE A 138 0.04 -21.98 -7.49
C PHE A 138 0.09 -23.19 -6.56
N ALA A 139 -0.54 -24.30 -6.97
CA ALA A 139 -0.37 -25.54 -6.25
C ALA A 139 1.13 -25.89 -6.23
N PRO A 140 1.68 -26.44 -5.13
CA PRO A 140 3.10 -26.80 -5.07
C PRO A 140 3.55 -27.66 -6.26
N GLU A 141 2.62 -28.43 -6.81
CA GLU A 141 2.72 -29.32 -7.96
C GLU A 141 2.92 -28.57 -9.28
N ASP A 142 2.33 -27.38 -9.45
CA ASP A 142 2.50 -26.50 -10.61
C ASP A 142 3.89 -25.83 -10.63
N LEU A 143 4.51 -25.70 -9.45
CA LEU A 143 5.86 -25.18 -9.27
C LEU A 143 6.94 -26.27 -9.36
N ARG A 144 6.55 -27.55 -9.45
CA ARG A 144 7.52 -28.65 -9.63
C ARG A 144 8.11 -28.56 -11.04
N ARG A 145 9.43 -28.49 -11.10
CA ARG A 145 10.19 -28.51 -12.36
C ARG A 145 9.92 -29.85 -13.06
N ASN A 146 9.08 -29.85 -14.09
CA ASN A 146 8.83 -31.04 -14.89
C ASN A 146 10.16 -31.55 -15.46
N SER A 147 10.56 -32.75 -15.04
CA SER A 147 11.76 -33.44 -15.49
C SER A 147 11.69 -33.89 -16.96
N ALA A 148 10.64 -33.56 -17.70
CA ALA A 148 10.54 -33.83 -19.14
C ALA A 148 11.66 -33.16 -19.97
N ALA A 149 12.30 -32.10 -19.44
CA ALA A 149 13.51 -31.53 -20.05
C ALA A 149 14.77 -32.41 -19.87
N SER A 150 14.74 -33.41 -18.98
CA SER A 150 15.79 -34.41 -18.79
C SER A 150 15.79 -35.46 -19.90
N ASP A 151 14.62 -35.79 -20.46
CA ASP A 151 14.49 -36.87 -21.44
C ASP A 151 15.01 -36.44 -22.83
N LEU A 152 14.93 -35.14 -23.15
CA LEU A 152 15.50 -34.58 -24.39
C LEU A 152 17.03 -34.55 -24.38
N ALA A 153 17.67 -34.52 -23.19
CA ALA A 153 19.12 -34.59 -23.06
C ALA A 153 19.65 -36.03 -23.18
N GLN A 154 18.86 -37.03 -22.75
CA GLN A 154 19.22 -38.45 -22.87
C GLN A 154 18.98 -39.04 -24.26
N ALA A 155 18.10 -38.45 -25.08
CA ALA A 155 17.89 -38.87 -26.47
C ALA A 155 18.94 -38.31 -27.45
N ALA A 156 19.88 -37.48 -26.97
CA ALA A 156 20.94 -36.86 -27.76
C ALA A 156 22.35 -37.44 -27.50
N GLU A 157 22.47 -38.47 -26.65
CA GLU A 157 23.65 -39.34 -26.52
C GLU A 157 23.41 -40.68 -27.25
#